data_AF-A0A435G0X8-F1
#
_entry.id   AF-A0A435G0X8-F1
#
_cell.length_a   1.000
_cell.length_b   1.000
_cell.length_c   1.000
_cell.angle_alpha   90.00
_cell.angle_beta   90.00
_cell.angle_gamma   90.00
#
_symmetry.space_group_name_H-M   'P 1'
#
loop_
_entity.id
_entity.type
_entity.pdbx_description
1 polymer ?
#
loop_
_entity_poly.entity_id
_entity_poly.type
_entity_poly.pdbx_seq_one_letter_code
_entity_poly.pdbx_strand_id
1 'polypeptide(L)'
;MAPTKKASPKGLNELFHDTLKDIYFAEKKIVATLPKMAKAAQGPDLKAAFEKHREETKEHVARLEQVFEVIGKKPQGKTCAAIVGITDEGAEIMEEY
;
A
#
# COMPACT_ATOMS: atom_id res chain seq x y z
N MET A 1 13.54 -30.78 -22.42
CA MET A 1 13.87 -29.78 -21.37
C MET A 1 13.30 -28.44 -21.81
N ALA A 2 12.36 -27.86 -21.06
CA ALA A 2 11.78 -26.56 -21.40
C ALA A 2 12.85 -25.46 -21.23
N PRO A 3 12.92 -24.47 -22.13
CA PRO A 3 13.90 -23.41 -22.01
C PRO A 3 13.56 -22.54 -20.81
N THR A 4 14.45 -22.50 -19.82
CA THR A 4 14.38 -21.57 -18.70
C THR A 4 14.56 -20.15 -19.23
N LYS A 5 13.53 -19.32 -19.03
CA LYS A 5 13.54 -17.91 -19.39
C LYS A 5 14.65 -17.23 -18.60
N LYS A 6 15.78 -16.90 -19.24
CA LYS A 6 16.85 -16.10 -18.62
C LYS A 6 16.23 -14.79 -18.14
N ALA A 7 16.25 -14.56 -16.83
CA ALA A 7 15.95 -13.26 -16.28
C ALA A 7 17.03 -12.29 -16.75
N SER A 8 16.67 -11.34 -17.62
CA SER A 8 17.51 -10.18 -17.88
C SER A 8 17.75 -9.46 -16.54
N PRO A 9 18.97 -9.01 -16.24
CA PRO A 9 19.24 -8.31 -14.98
C PRO A 9 18.39 -7.05 -14.93
N LYS A 10 17.39 -7.04 -14.04
CA LYS A 10 16.57 -5.86 -13.80
C LYS A 10 17.45 -4.75 -13.23
N GLY A 11 17.46 -3.59 -13.87
CA GLY A 11 18.23 -2.44 -13.42
C GLY A 11 17.57 -1.71 -12.24
N LEU A 12 18.31 -0.81 -11.58
CA LEU A 12 17.79 -0.01 -10.46
C LEU A 12 16.54 0.80 -10.84
N ASN A 13 16.43 1.27 -12.08
CA ASN A 13 15.24 1.97 -12.57
C ASN A 13 13.99 1.08 -12.60
N GLU A 14 14.15 -0.21 -12.95
CA GLU A 14 13.05 -1.16 -12.93
C GLU A 14 12.67 -1.53 -11.51
N LEU A 15 13.66 -1.73 -10.63
CA LEU A 15 13.42 -1.96 -9.21
C LEU A 15 12.68 -0.78 -8.56
N PHE A 16 13.11 0.46 -8.83
CA PHE A 16 12.44 1.67 -8.35
C PHE A 16 10.99 1.73 -8.84
N HIS A 17 10.76 1.52 -10.13
CA HIS A 17 9.40 1.55 -10.68
C HIS A 17 8.54 0.41 -10.13
N ASP A 18 9.05 -0.82 -10.02
CA ASP A 18 8.30 -1.96 -9.46
C ASP A 18 7.93 -1.72 -7.99
N THR A 19 8.86 -1.21 -7.18
CA THR A 19 8.60 -0.88 -5.76
C THR A 19 7.65 0.31 -5.60
N LEU A 20 7.71 1.30 -6.51
CA LEU A 20 6.76 2.42 -6.55
C LEU A 20 5.32 1.93 -6.80
N LYS A 21 5.14 0.92 -7.68
CA LYS A 21 3.82 0.29 -7.91
C LYS A 21 3.33 -0.49 -6.70
N ASP A 22 4.24 -1.17 -6.01
CA ASP A 22 3.90 -1.97 -4.82
C ASP A 22 3.45 -1.05 -3.66
N ILE A 23 4.18 0.04 -3.39
CA ILE A 23 3.78 1.00 -2.33
C ILE A 23 2.51 1.78 -2.72
N TYR A 24 2.33 2.14 -3.99
CA TYR A 24 1.09 2.79 -4.44
C TYR A 24 -0.15 1.91 -4.24
N PHE A 25 -0.04 0.60 -4.47
CA PHE A 25 -1.10 -0.34 -4.10
C PHE A 25 -1.32 -0.37 -2.59
N ALA A 26 -0.24 -0.41 -1.81
CA ALA A 26 -0.31 -0.48 -0.35
C ALA A 26 -1.00 0.74 0.26
N GLU A 27 -0.61 1.95 -0.12
CA GLU A 27 -1.24 3.18 0.38
C GLU A 27 -2.75 3.20 0.07
N LYS A 28 -3.16 2.80 -1.14
CA LYS A 28 -4.59 2.72 -1.49
C LYS A 28 -5.34 1.68 -0.66
N LYS A 29 -4.71 0.53 -0.38
CA LYS A 29 -5.29 -0.49 0.51
C LYS A 29 -5.41 0.05 1.94
N ILE A 30 -4.40 0.75 2.45
CA ILE A 30 -4.40 1.38 3.78
C ILE A 30 -5.53 2.41 3.90
N VAL A 31 -5.71 3.31 2.91
CA VAL A 31 -6.83 4.28 2.88
C VAL A 31 -8.20 3.59 3.02
N ALA A 32 -8.36 2.41 2.41
CA ALA A 32 -9.60 1.64 2.45
C ALA A 32 -9.78 0.86 3.77
N THR A 33 -8.69 0.45 4.42
CA THR A 33 -8.72 -0.35 5.66
C THR A 33 -8.88 0.52 6.91
N LEU A 34 -8.20 1.67 7.00
CA LEU A 34 -8.18 2.52 8.19
C LEU A 34 -9.58 2.92 8.73
N PRO A 35 -10.60 3.20 7.90
CA PRO A 35 -11.96 3.45 8.40
C PRO A 35 -12.57 2.28 9.19
N LYS A 36 -12.19 1.04 8.87
CA LYS A 36 -12.67 -0.14 9.61
C LYS A 36 -11.98 -0.23 10.98
N MET A 37 -10.66 0.00 11.00
CA MET A 37 -9.87 0.05 12.23
C MET A 37 -10.33 1.16 13.18
N ALA A 38 -10.62 2.35 12.65
CA ALA A 38 -11.19 3.46 13.44
C ALA A 38 -12.55 3.11 14.07
N LYS A 39 -13.37 2.29 13.41
CA LYS A 39 -14.66 1.84 13.94
C LYS A 39 -14.54 0.76 15.01
N ALA A 40 -13.56 -0.13 14.88
CA ALA A 40 -13.30 -1.19 15.86
C ALA A 40 -12.57 -0.66 17.11
N ALA A 41 -11.83 0.44 17.00
CA ALA A 41 -11.13 1.05 18.11
C ALA A 41 -12.07 1.47 19.25
N GLN A 42 -11.86 0.93 20.44
CA GLN A 42 -12.63 1.25 21.65
C GLN A 42 -12.17 2.56 22.32
N GLY A 43 -10.90 2.94 22.13
CA GLY A 43 -10.30 4.15 22.70
C GLY A 43 -10.46 5.38 21.78
N PRO A 44 -10.87 6.55 22.30
CA PRO A 44 -11.04 7.76 21.49
C PRO A 44 -9.73 8.21 20.82
N ASP A 45 -8.60 8.11 21.52
CA ASP A 45 -7.29 8.50 20.98
C ASP A 45 -6.85 7.57 19.84
N LEU A 46 -7.09 6.26 19.98
CA LEU A 46 -6.76 5.28 18.94
C LEU A 46 -7.62 5.49 17.69
N LYS A 47 -8.92 5.74 17.88
CA LYS A 47 -9.83 6.09 16.77
C LYS A 47 -9.35 7.34 16.04
N ALA A 48 -9.03 8.41 16.78
CA ALA A 48 -8.51 9.65 16.21
C ALA A 48 -7.18 9.43 15.47
N ALA A 49 -6.30 8.56 15.97
CA ALA A 49 -5.06 8.20 15.30
C ALA A 49 -5.31 7.53 13.94
N PHE A 50 -6.24 6.58 13.83
CA PHE A 50 -6.59 5.96 12.55
C PHE A 50 -7.22 6.94 11.56
N GLU A 51 -8.09 7.84 12.03
CA GLU A 51 -8.70 8.89 11.20
C GLU A 51 -7.66 9.88 10.68
N LYS A 52 -6.74 10.33 11.54
CA LYS A 52 -5.62 11.19 11.16
C LYS A 52 -4.72 10.51 10.14
N HIS A 53 -4.29 9.28 10.43
CA HIS A 53 -3.41 8.52 9.56
C HIS A 53 -4.03 8.36 8.17
N ARG A 54 -5.35 8.15 8.09
CA ARG A 54 -6.03 8.03 6.79
C ARG A 54 -5.90 9.28 5.94
N GLU A 55 -6.01 10.46 6.53
CA GLU A 55 -5.87 11.71 5.78
C GLU A 55 -4.41 11.90 5.32
N GLU A 56 -3.42 11.57 6.17
CA GLU A 56 -2.00 11.54 5.78
C GLU A 56 -1.75 10.56 4.61
N THR A 57 -2.31 9.35 4.66
CA THR A 57 -2.19 8.34 3.60
C THR A 57 -2.78 8.82 2.27
N LYS A 58 -3.87 9.59 2.27
CA LYS A 58 -4.40 10.18 1.02
C LYS A 58 -3.41 11.15 0.39
N GLU A 59 -2.73 11.97 1.21
CA GLU A 59 -1.65 12.82 0.70
C GLU A 59 -0.48 12.00 0.17
N HIS A 60 -0.15 10.88 0.80
CA HIS A 60 0.89 9.97 0.31
C HIS A 60 0.54 9.41 -1.06
N VAL A 61 -0.71 8.98 -1.28
CA VAL A 61 -1.21 8.55 -2.59
C VAL A 61 -1.04 9.66 -3.63
N ALA A 62 -1.42 10.90 -3.31
CA ALA A 62 -1.28 12.03 -4.21
C ALA A 62 0.20 12.34 -4.53
N ARG A 63 1.10 12.26 -3.54
CA ARG A 63 2.55 12.42 -3.75
C ARG A 63 3.11 11.32 -4.65
N LEU A 64 2.66 10.07 -4.48
CA LEU A 64 3.07 8.98 -5.37
C LEU A 64 2.61 9.22 -6.81
N GLU A 65 1.42 9.75 -7.02
CA GLU A 65 0.92 10.12 -8.36
C GLU A 65 1.79 11.21 -9.01
N GLN A 66 2.24 12.20 -8.24
CA GLN A 66 3.23 13.18 -8.71
C GLN A 66 4.56 12.52 -9.07
N VAL A 67 5.05 11.55 -8.28
CA VAL A 67 6.30 10.84 -8.59
C VAL A 67 6.16 10.06 -9.90
N PHE A 68 5.03 9.39 -10.13
CA PHE A 68 4.73 8.70 -11.39
C PHE A 68 4.78 9.67 -12.59
N GLU A 69 4.19 10.87 -12.44
CA GLU A 69 4.24 11.93 -13.46
C GLU A 69 5.68 12.38 -13.75
N VAL A 70 6.48 12.66 -12.70
CA VAL A 70 7.88 13.09 -12.82
C VAL A 70 8.73 12.07 -13.60
N ILE A 71 8.47 10.78 -13.43
CA ILE A 71 9.20 9.71 -14.16
C ILE A 71 8.55 9.35 -15.50
N GLY A 72 7.50 10.06 -15.93
CA GLY A 72 6.80 9.82 -17.19
C GLY A 72 6.09 8.46 -17.26
N LYS A 73 5.60 7.94 -16.13
CA LYS A 73 4.87 6.67 -16.04
C LYS A 73 3.45 6.90 -15.55
N LYS A 74 2.51 6.06 -15.99
CA LYS A 74 1.14 6.10 -15.46
C LYS A 74 1.11 5.51 -14.05
N PRO A 75 0.41 6.13 -13.09
CA PRO A 75 0.17 5.52 -11.79
C PRO A 75 -0.52 4.18 -11.95
N GLN A 76 0.13 3.11 -11.48
CA GLN A 76 -0.42 1.77 -11.54
C GLN A 76 -0.01 1.01 -10.30
N GLY A 77 -1.00 0.51 -9.56
CA GLY A 77 -0.74 -0.39 -8.44
C GLY A 77 -0.37 -1.79 -8.95
N LYS A 78 0.61 -2.41 -8.30
CA LYS A 78 0.84 -3.86 -8.38
C LYS A 78 0.51 -4.45 -7.03
N THR A 79 -0.23 -5.56 -7.01
CA THR A 79 -0.63 -6.20 -5.76
C THR A 79 0.59 -6.44 -4.87
N CYS A 80 0.56 -5.83 -3.69
CA CYS A 80 1.58 -6.01 -2.67
C CYS A 80 1.07 -7.06 -1.68
N ALA A 81 1.69 -8.25 -1.66
CA ALA A 81 1.26 -9.32 -0.76
C ALA A 81 1.49 -8.95 0.71
N ALA A 82 2.53 -8.17 1.01
CA ALA A 82 2.86 -7.76 2.37
C ALA A 82 1.77 -6.92 3.01
N ILE A 83 1.27 -5.88 2.32
CA ILE A 83 0.20 -5.05 2.89
C ILE A 83 -1.13 -5.78 2.97
N VAL A 84 -1.41 -6.72 2.05
CA VAL A 84 -2.60 -7.57 2.16
C VAL A 84 -2.54 -8.37 3.44
N GLY A 85 -1.43 -9.08 3.69
CA GLY A 85 -1.21 -9.84 4.92
C GLY A 85 -1.35 -8.99 6.19
N ILE A 86 -0.70 -7.81 6.24
CA ILE A 86 -0.79 -6.90 7.39
C ILE A 86 -2.24 -6.45 7.63
N THR A 87 -3.00 -6.13 6.57
CA THR A 87 -4.39 -5.69 6.74
C THR A 87 -5.34 -6.83 7.08
N ASP A 88 -5.02 -8.05 6.67
CA ASP A 88 -5.81 -9.25 6.97
C ASP A 88 -5.57 -9.66 8.44
N GLU A 89 -4.32 -9.66 8.92
CA GLU A 89 -3.98 -9.85 10.34
C GLU A 89 -4.67 -8.80 11.22
N GLY A 90 -4.68 -7.54 10.79
CA GLY A 90 -5.41 -6.49 11.48
C GLY A 90 -6.93 -6.71 11.49
N ALA A 91 -7.49 -7.38 10.48
CA ALA A 91 -8.91 -7.75 10.46
C ALA A 91 -9.21 -8.89 11.44
N GLU A 92 -8.36 -9.90 11.51
CA GLU A 92 -8.47 -11.00 12.50
C GLU A 92 -8.47 -10.45 13.93
N ILE A 93 -7.55 -9.54 14.27
CA ILE A 93 -7.50 -8.91 15.60
C ILE A 93 -8.79 -8.16 15.93
N MET A 94 -9.40 -7.46 14.96
CA MET A 94 -10.67 -6.75 15.16
C MET A 94 -11.88 -7.68 15.34
N GLU A 95 -11.78 -8.94 14.91
CA GLU A 95 -12.82 -9.95 15.11
C GLU A 95 -12.65 -10.68 16.45
N GLU A 96 -11.42 -10.84 16.92
CA GLU A 96 -11.09 -11.51 18.19
C GLU A 96 -11.33 -10.66 19.44
N TYR A 97 -11.23 -9.32 19.34
CA TYR A 97 -11.27 -8.37 20.48
C TYR A 97 -12.27 -7.23 20.27
#